data_AF-A0A4P5T7I0-F1
#
_entry.id   AF-A0A4P5T7I0-F1
#
_cell.length_a   1.000
_cell.length_b   1.000
_cell.length_c   1.000
_cell.angle_alpha   90.00
_cell.angle_beta   90.00
_cell.angle_gamma   90.00
#
_symmetry.space_group_name_H-M   'P 1'
#
loop_
_entity.id
_entity.type
_entity.pdbx_description
1 polymer ?
#
loop_
_entity_poly.entity_id
_entity_poly.type
_entity_poly.pdbx_seq_one_letter_code
_entity_poly.pdbx_strand_id
1 'polypeptide(L)' 'MKKETILQAINEFPKEVNLNALFEQLIVKEKIEKGLLQIENSQTVTHEDVIAHFNKKWLK' A
#
# COMPACT_ATOMS: atom_id res chain seq x y z
N MET A 1 4.11 -5.35 6.85
CA MET A 1 3.10 -5.67 7.87
C MET A 1 3.61 -6.67 8.87
N LYS A 2 3.54 -6.30 10.16
CA LYS A 2 3.87 -7.18 11.27
C LYS A 2 2.59 -7.86 11.78
N LYS A 3 2.74 -8.97 12.50
CA LYS A 3 1.61 -9.73 13.07
C LYS A 3 0.76 -8.86 13.99
N GLU A 4 1.40 -7.96 14.74
CA GLU A 4 0.75 -7.04 15.67
C GLU A 4 -0.20 -6.09 14.94
N THR A 5 0.20 -5.57 13.77
CA THR A 5 -0.67 -4.74 12.91
C THR A 5 -1.93 -5.48 12.47
N ILE A 6 -1.80 -6.78 12.15
CA ILE A 6 -2.95 -7.62 11.76
C ILE A 6 -3.91 -7.81 12.94
N LEU A 7 -3.37 -8.14 14.12
CA LEU A 7 -4.18 -8.32 15.33
C LEU A 7 -4.88 -7.03 15.74
N GLN A 8 -4.20 -5.89 15.65
CA GLN A 8 -4.79 -4.59 15.91
C GLN A 8 -5.90 -4.27 14.90
N ALA A 9 -5.66 -4.51 13.61
CA ALA A 9 -6.68 -4.34 12.59
C ALA A 9 -7.91 -5.19 12.90
N ILE A 10 -7.75 -6.48 13.20
CA ILE A 10 -8.87 -7.38 13.55
C ILE A 10 -9.65 -6.87 14.78
N ASN A 11 -8.97 -6.33 15.79
CA ASN A 11 -9.61 -5.78 16.99
C ASN A 11 -10.42 -4.49 16.72
N GLU A 12 -10.11 -3.76 15.64
CA GLU A 12 -10.84 -2.55 15.22
C GLU A 12 -12.13 -2.89 14.45
N PHE A 13 -12.32 -4.15 14.02
CA PHE A 13 -13.50 -4.55 13.25
C PHE A 13 -14.72 -4.86 14.13
N PRO A 14 -15.94 -4.66 13.60
CA PRO A 14 -17.17 -5.15 14.21
C PRO A 14 -17.16 -6.68 14.37
N LYS A 15 -17.99 -7.18 15.31
CA LYS A 15 -18.12 -8.61 15.63
C LYS A 15 -18.43 -9.50 14.42
N GLU A 16 -19.14 -8.97 13.44
CA GLU A 16 -19.35 -9.61 12.14
C GLU A 16 -18.64 -8.81 11.07
N VAL A 17 -17.75 -9.46 10.34
CA VAL A 17 -16.95 -8.83 9.30
C VAL A 17 -17.08 -9.60 7.99
N ASN A 18 -17.25 -8.87 6.90
CA ASN A 18 -17.08 -9.43 5.57
C ASN A 18 -15.59 -9.67 5.31
N LEU A 19 -15.20 -10.92 5.05
CA LEU A 19 -13.80 -11.29 4.84
C LEU A 19 -13.12 -10.50 3.71
N ASN A 20 -13.82 -10.21 2.62
CA ASN A 20 -13.25 -9.42 1.52
C ASN A 20 -12.94 -7.99 1.99
N ALA A 21 -13.86 -7.37 2.74
CA ALA A 21 -13.64 -6.03 3.30
C ALA A 21 -12.45 -6.00 4.28
N LEU A 22 -12.26 -7.06 5.07
CA LEU A 22 -11.09 -7.22 5.93
C LEU A 22 -9.79 -7.27 5.10
N PHE A 23 -9.77 -8.10 4.05
CA PHE A 23 -8.60 -8.22 3.18
C PHE A 23 -8.27 -6.91 2.46
N GLU A 24 -9.27 -6.19 1.96
CA GLU A 24 -9.07 -4.89 1.31
C GLU A 24 -8.42 -3.89 2.26
N GLN A 25 -8.91 -3.79 3.51
CA GLN A 25 -8.30 -2.88 4.49
C GLN A 25 -6.87 -3.28 4.85
N LEU A 26 -6.59 -4.58 5.00
CA LEU A 26 -5.24 -5.06 5.25
C LEU A 26 -4.30 -4.71 4.07
N ILE A 27 -4.73 -4.92 2.82
CA ILE A 27 -3.93 -4.56 1.64
C ILE A 27 -3.61 -3.06 1.61
N VAL A 28 -4.58 -2.20 1.95
CA VAL A 28 -4.35 -0.75 2.04
C VAL A 28 -3.33 -0.41 3.12
N LYS A 29 -3.49 -0.96 4.34
CA LYS A 29 -2.52 -0.74 5.43
C LYS A 29 -1.11 -1.21 5.03
N GLU A 30 -1.00 -2.36 4.37
CA GLU A 30 0.29 -2.87 3.88
C GLU A 30 0.94 -1.94 2.85
N LYS A 31 0.16 -1.41 1.91
CA LYS A 31 0.66 -0.46 0.89
C LYS A 31 1.14 0.85 1.53
N ILE A 32 0.44 1.35 2.54
CA ILE A 32 0.84 2.56 3.27
C ILE A 32 2.17 2.32 4.00
N GLU A 33 2.30 1.22 4.76
CA GLU A 33 3.55 0.87 5.44
C GLU A 33 4.72 0.75 4.45
N LYS A 34 4.49 0.09 3.31
CA LYS A 34 5.50 -0.02 2.23
C LYS A 34 5.89 1.36 1.69
N GLY A 35 4.92 2.23 1.46
CA GLY A 35 5.17 3.60 0.99
C GLY A 35 6.00 4.42 1.97
N LEU A 36 5.72 4.31 3.28
CA LEU A 36 6.51 4.97 4.32
C LEU A 36 7.97 4.48 4.32
N LEU A 37 8.19 3.17 4.25
CA LEU A 37 9.54 2.60 4.14
C LEU A 37 10.26 3.03 2.85
N GLN A 38 9.54 3.17 1.75
CA GLN A 38 10.12 3.66 0.49
C GLN A 38 10.59 5.12 0.65
N ILE A 39 9.82 5.96 1.34
CA ILE A 39 10.22 7.35 1.64
C ILE A 39 11.49 7.37 2.51
N GLU A 40 11.51 6.59 3.60
CA GLU A 40 12.67 6.49 4.50
C GLU A 40 13.93 6.04 3.76
N ASN A 41 13.79 5.10 2.82
CA ASN A 41 14.89 4.60 2.00
C ASN A 41 15.20 5.46 0.76
N SER A 42 14.61 6.64 0.63
CA SER A 42 14.75 7.53 -0.54
C SER A 42 14.39 6.88 -1.88
N GLN A 43 13.52 5.87 -1.86
CA GLN A 43 13.00 5.14 -3.04
C GLN A 43 11.81 5.87 -3.66
N THR A 44 11.97 7.16 -3.93
CA THR A 44 10.97 7.99 -4.59
C THR A 44 11.42 8.31 -6.01
N VAL A 45 10.46 8.57 -6.90
CA VAL A 45 10.71 8.94 -8.30
C VAL A 45 10.14 10.32 -8.54
N THR A 46 10.80 11.13 -9.37
CA THR A 46 10.27 12.45 -9.71
C THR A 46 9.12 12.34 -10.70
N HIS A 47 8.39 13.43 -10.87
CA HIS A 47 7.31 13.48 -11.84
C HIS A 47 7.81 13.29 -13.28
N GLU A 48 8.98 13.87 -13.60
CA GLU A 48 9.61 13.76 -14.93
C GLU A 48 9.98 12.31 -15.26
N ASP A 49 10.55 11.57 -14.30
CA ASP A 49 10.92 10.16 -14.47
C ASP A 49 9.70 9.29 -14.77
N VAL A 50 8.59 9.55 -14.08
CA VAL A 50 7.32 8.85 -14.30
C VAL A 50 6.79 9.12 -15.72
N ILE A 51 6.76 10.38 -16.15
CA ILE A 51 6.35 10.75 -17.51
C ILE A 51 7.23 10.06 -18.55
N ALA A 52 8.55 10.12 -18.39
CA ALA A 52 9.49 9.52 -19.31
C ALA A 52 9.31 7.99 -19.41
N HIS A 53 9.07 7.31 -18.28
CA HIS A 53 8.79 5.88 -18.24
C HIS A 53 7.53 5.52 -19.02
N PHE A 54 6.42 6.21 -18.77
CA PHE A 54 5.13 5.89 -19.41
C PHE A 54 5.09 6.31 -20.88
N ASN A 55 5.72 7.42 -21.26
CA ASN A 55 5.86 7.79 -22.67
C ASN A 55 6.60 6.69 -23.45
N LYS A 56 7.70 6.15 -22.92
CA LYS A 56 8.41 5.02 -23.55
C LYS A 56 7.56 3.75 -23.66
N LYS A 57 6.70 3.50 -22.67
CA LYS A 57 5.98 2.22 -22.55
C LYS A 57 4.67 2.22 -23.34
N TRP A 58 3.98 3.35 -23.40
CA TRP A 58 2.59 3.44 -23.89
C TRP A 58 2.40 4.35 -25.10
N LEU A 59 3.28 5.31 -25.35
CA LEU A 59 3.32 6.06 -26.60
C LEU A 59 4.33 5.38 -27.54
N LYS A 60 3.84 4.36 -28.26
CA LYS A 60 4.46 3.93 -29.51
C LYS A 60 3.88 4.74 -30.66
#